data_AF-A0A9D2DPJ3-F1
#
_entry.id   AF-A0A9D2DPJ3-F1
#
_cell.length_a   1.000
_cell.length_b   1.000
_cell.length_c   1.000
_cell.angle_alpha   90.00
_cell.angle_beta   90.00
_cell.angle_gamma   90.00
#
_symmetry.space_group_name_H-M   'P 1'
#
loop_
_entity.id
_entity.type
_entity.pdbx_description
1 polymer ?
#
loop_
_entity_poly.entity_id
_entity_poly.type
_entity_poly.pdbx_seq_one_letter_code
_entity_poly.pdbx_strand_id
1 'polypeptide(L)'
;MEDILTRFPRLTVIFAHFLFLSNDRERAASFLERHPNALFDLTPGTEMFQNFAKDPAAWREFFLKFQDRLVFGTDNWDVLTERDQKDKDDINRMLRTFLEYDGPYEIWGWKLHGIGLPEGALDQIYRENFRRVAGKEPRPVNRPLALEFVRRRLEQADRYGCTAQEKQDLQEIAAELEEMQNA
;
A
#
# COMPACT_ATOMS: atom_id res chain seq x y z
N MET A 1 -19.76 -6.39 -0.92
CA MET A 1 -18.29 -6.56 -0.82
C MET A 1 -17.95 -7.64 0.20
N GLU A 2 -18.56 -7.63 1.38
CA GLU A 2 -18.39 -8.70 2.39
C GLU A 2 -18.81 -10.11 1.91
N ASP A 3 -19.79 -10.21 1.00
CA ASP A 3 -20.18 -11.48 0.39
C ASP A 3 -19.04 -12.19 -0.34
N ILE A 4 -18.09 -11.43 -0.94
CA ILE A 4 -16.92 -11.99 -1.61
C ILE A 4 -16.00 -12.66 -0.59
N LEU A 5 -15.80 -12.01 0.56
CA LEU A 5 -14.94 -12.52 1.63
C LEU A 5 -15.49 -13.83 2.21
N THR A 6 -16.81 -13.91 2.36
CA THR A 6 -17.50 -15.11 2.85
C THR A 6 -17.53 -16.23 1.81
N ARG A 7 -17.77 -15.89 0.54
CA ARG A 7 -17.86 -16.86 -0.57
C ARG A 7 -16.50 -17.43 -0.97
N PHE A 8 -15.42 -16.68 -0.75
CA PHE A 8 -14.07 -17.06 -1.12
C PHE A 8 -13.13 -16.99 0.10
N PRO A 9 -13.27 -17.90 1.08
CA PRO A 9 -12.49 -17.84 2.33
C PRO A 9 -10.98 -18.07 2.14
N ARG A 10 -10.56 -18.58 0.97
CA ARG A 10 -9.14 -18.73 0.60
C ARG A 10 -8.56 -17.51 -0.12
N LEU A 11 -9.40 -16.55 -0.50
CA LEU A 11 -8.94 -15.30 -1.12
C LEU A 11 -8.58 -14.33 0.01
N THR A 12 -7.31 -13.98 0.09
CA THR A 12 -6.88 -12.85 0.93
C THR A 12 -7.14 -11.54 0.21
N VAL A 13 -7.78 -10.59 0.89
CA VAL A 13 -8.10 -9.27 0.34
C VAL A 13 -7.50 -8.18 1.22
N ILE A 14 -6.71 -7.29 0.63
CA ILE A 14 -6.20 -6.09 1.30
C ILE A 14 -7.11 -4.92 0.90
N PHE A 15 -7.70 -4.25 1.88
CA PHE A 15 -8.52 -3.06 1.64
C PHE A 15 -7.67 -1.81 1.78
N ALA A 16 -7.72 -0.98 0.74
CA ALA A 16 -7.03 0.29 0.66
C ALA A 16 -7.50 1.28 1.73
N HIS A 17 -6.59 2.13 2.18
CA HIS A 17 -6.85 3.27 3.06
C HIS A 17 -7.62 2.89 4.33
N PHE A 18 -7.27 1.74 4.91
CA PHE A 18 -7.94 1.23 6.11
C PHE A 18 -9.48 1.08 5.94
N LEU A 19 -9.91 0.81 4.71
CA LEU A 19 -11.32 0.77 4.30
C LEU A 19 -12.08 2.07 4.64
N PHE A 20 -11.38 3.19 4.81
CA PHE A 20 -11.92 4.48 5.28
C PHE A 20 -12.66 4.38 6.62
N LEU A 21 -12.29 3.41 7.48
CA LEU A 21 -12.90 3.19 8.79
C LEU A 21 -12.12 3.85 9.94
N SER A 22 -11.19 4.75 9.64
CA SER A 22 -10.35 5.41 10.65
C SER A 22 -11.15 6.26 11.63
N ASN A 23 -12.37 6.68 11.29
CA ASN A 23 -13.26 7.42 12.18
C ASN A 23 -14.16 6.52 13.05
N ASP A 24 -14.18 5.21 12.81
CA ASP A 24 -15.05 4.24 13.49
C ASP A 24 -14.27 2.96 13.82
N ARG A 25 -13.53 3.03 14.92
CA ARG A 25 -12.66 1.95 15.41
C ARG A 25 -13.41 0.65 15.68
N GLU A 26 -14.62 0.74 16.22
CA GLU A 26 -15.45 -0.43 16.55
C GLU A 26 -15.86 -1.18 15.29
N ARG A 27 -16.29 -0.44 14.26
CA ARG A 27 -16.61 -1.03 12.96
C ARG A 27 -15.38 -1.62 12.28
N ALA A 28 -14.23 -0.96 12.36
CA ALA A 28 -12.96 -1.49 11.85
C ALA A 28 -12.60 -2.84 12.53
N ALA A 29 -12.74 -2.91 13.85
CA ALA A 29 -12.44 -4.13 14.62
C ALA A 29 -13.43 -5.25 14.28
N SER A 30 -14.73 -4.94 14.31
CA SER A 30 -15.79 -5.88 13.95
C SER A 30 -15.61 -6.44 12.53
N PHE A 31 -15.16 -5.61 11.59
CA PHE A 31 -14.88 -6.06 10.22
C PHE A 31 -13.75 -7.10 10.18
N LEU A 32 -12.60 -6.82 10.79
CA LEU A 32 -11.46 -7.75 10.80
C LEU A 32 -11.75 -9.05 11.56
N GLU A 33 -12.57 -8.98 12.62
CA GLU A 33 -13.04 -10.14 13.39
C GLU A 33 -13.97 -11.06 12.57
N ARG A 34 -14.90 -10.48 11.80
CA ARG A 34 -15.85 -11.24 10.98
C ARG A 34 -15.21 -11.85 9.73
N HIS A 35 -14.14 -11.23 9.22
CA HIS A 35 -13.52 -11.59 7.94
C HIS A 35 -12.05 -11.96 8.13
N PRO A 36 -11.69 -13.20 8.48
CA PRO A 36 -10.31 -13.60 8.78
C PRO A 36 -9.35 -13.52 7.58
N ASN A 37 -9.89 -13.40 6.36
CA ASN A 37 -9.15 -13.25 5.11
C ASN A 37 -8.99 -11.79 4.65
N ALA A 38 -9.42 -10.81 5.45
CA ALA A 38 -9.28 -9.38 5.14
C ALA A 38 -8.02 -8.75 5.76
N LEU A 39 -7.35 -7.82 5.11
CA LEU A 39 -6.33 -6.98 5.73
C LEU A 39 -6.66 -5.53 5.43
N PHE A 40 -6.14 -4.62 6.24
CA PHE A 40 -6.11 -3.21 5.92
C PHE A 40 -4.70 -2.82 5.54
N ASP A 41 -4.55 -2.02 4.48
CA ASP A 41 -3.31 -1.27 4.34
C ASP A 41 -3.38 0.08 5.07
N LEU A 42 -2.20 0.64 5.26
CA LEU A 42 -1.98 1.94 5.87
C LEU A 42 -1.66 3.01 4.81
N THR A 43 -2.03 2.76 3.54
CA THR A 43 -1.92 3.81 2.51
C THR A 43 -2.73 5.02 2.97
N PRO A 44 -2.14 6.22 3.01
CA PRO A 44 -2.72 7.33 3.75
C PRO A 44 -3.94 7.92 3.02
N GLY A 45 -5.13 7.68 3.56
CA GLY A 45 -6.17 8.71 3.57
C GLY A 45 -5.76 9.76 4.59
N THR A 46 -5.49 10.99 4.16
CA THR A 46 -4.88 12.00 5.05
C THR A 46 -5.70 12.30 6.33
N GLU A 47 -7.02 12.09 6.28
CA GLU A 47 -7.94 12.15 7.42
C GLU A 47 -7.71 11.05 8.48
N MET A 48 -7.09 9.93 8.09
CA MET A 48 -6.90 8.77 8.97
C MET A 48 -6.07 9.11 10.20
N PHE A 49 -4.94 9.79 10.01
CA PHE A 49 -4.02 10.13 11.11
C PHE A 49 -4.63 11.17 12.05
N GLN A 50 -5.48 12.06 11.54
CA GLN A 50 -6.25 12.98 12.37
C GLN A 50 -7.29 12.23 13.21
N ASN A 51 -7.94 11.21 12.65
CA ASN A 51 -8.87 10.38 13.41
C ASN A 51 -8.15 9.52 14.45
N PHE A 52 -6.97 8.97 14.13
CA PHE A 52 -6.16 8.23 15.09
C PHE A 52 -5.69 9.10 16.25
N ALA A 53 -5.31 10.35 15.97
CA ALA A 53 -4.86 11.30 16.98
C ALA A 53 -5.95 11.67 18.01
N LYS A 54 -7.23 11.44 17.74
CA LYS A 54 -8.33 11.71 18.69
C LYS A 54 -8.31 10.78 19.90
N ASP A 55 -7.80 9.56 19.75
CA ASP A 55 -7.72 8.57 20.82
C ASP A 55 -6.51 7.62 20.60
N PRO A 56 -5.28 8.12 20.80
CA PRO A 56 -4.06 7.39 20.44
C PRO A 56 -3.89 6.10 21.23
N ALA A 57 -4.30 6.08 22.50
CA ALA A 57 -4.17 4.93 23.38
C ALA A 57 -5.01 3.74 22.88
N ALA A 58 -6.27 3.96 22.55
CA ALA A 58 -7.11 2.86 22.07
C ALA A 58 -6.85 2.51 20.59
N TRP A 59 -6.31 3.44 19.78
CA TRP A 59 -5.76 3.07 18.48
C TRP A 59 -4.47 2.24 18.60
N ARG A 60 -3.60 2.52 19.57
CA ARG A 60 -2.45 1.66 19.89
C ARG A 60 -2.90 0.24 20.22
N GLU A 61 -3.92 0.08 21.06
CA GLU A 61 -4.48 -1.24 21.39
C GLU A 61 -5.04 -1.96 20.15
N PHE A 62 -5.75 -1.24 19.28
CA PHE A 62 -6.22 -1.78 18.01
C PHE A 62 -5.06 -2.30 17.15
N PHE A 63 -4.02 -1.48 16.96
CA PHE A 63 -2.87 -1.83 16.12
C PHE A 63 -2.11 -3.02 16.69
N LEU A 64 -1.99 -3.13 18.01
CA LEU A 64 -1.39 -4.31 18.66
C LEU A 64 -2.24 -5.57 18.50
N LYS A 65 -3.57 -5.45 18.64
CA LYS A 65 -4.51 -6.56 18.50
C LYS A 65 -4.54 -7.12 17.07
N PHE A 66 -4.49 -6.25 16.07
CA PHE A 66 -4.59 -6.60 14.65
C PHE A 66 -3.26 -6.44 13.90
N GLN A 67 -2.13 -6.46 14.60
CA GLN A 67 -0.80 -6.21 14.01
C GLN A 67 -0.48 -7.16 12.85
N ASP A 68 -1.04 -8.37 12.84
CA ASP A 68 -0.87 -9.36 11.77
C ASP A 68 -1.83 -9.13 10.59
N ARG A 69 -2.67 -8.08 10.62
CA ARG A 69 -3.69 -7.78 9.60
C ARG A 69 -3.57 -6.39 9.01
N LEU A 70 -2.47 -5.69 9.31
CA LEU A 70 -2.17 -4.34 8.85
C LEU A 70 -0.94 -4.36 7.95
N VAL A 71 -1.03 -3.72 6.77
CA VAL A 71 0.05 -3.70 5.77
C VAL A 71 0.51 -2.27 5.56
N PHE A 72 1.82 -2.04 5.62
CA PHE A 72 2.36 -0.72 5.30
C PHE A 72 2.22 -0.37 3.82
N GLY A 73 1.88 0.87 3.53
CA GLY A 73 1.85 1.43 2.18
C GLY A 73 1.89 2.95 2.24
N THR A 74 2.50 3.58 1.24
CA THR A 74 2.71 5.05 1.22
C THR A 74 1.81 5.77 0.23
N ASP A 75 1.31 5.09 -0.80
CA ASP A 75 0.60 5.69 -1.93
C ASP A 75 1.37 6.83 -2.61
N ASN A 76 2.70 6.70 -2.62
CA ASN A 76 3.59 7.68 -3.24
C ASN A 76 3.63 7.53 -4.77
N TRP A 77 3.99 8.62 -5.45
CA TRP A 77 4.07 8.74 -6.92
C TRP A 77 5.48 9.10 -7.40
N ASP A 78 5.67 9.21 -8.71
CA ASP A 78 6.95 9.61 -9.30
C ASP A 78 7.29 11.09 -9.01
N VAL A 79 8.57 11.37 -8.78
CA VAL A 79 9.04 12.72 -8.42
C VAL A 79 9.40 13.47 -9.69
N LEU A 80 8.62 14.49 -10.02
CA LEU A 80 8.87 15.37 -11.16
C LEU A 80 9.38 16.74 -10.73
N THR A 81 9.15 17.12 -9.47
CA THR A 81 9.52 18.41 -8.89
C THR A 81 10.09 18.25 -7.48
N GLU A 82 10.83 19.25 -6.99
CA GLU A 82 11.27 19.31 -5.59
C GLU A 82 10.09 19.29 -4.61
N ARG A 83 8.93 19.83 -5.02
CA ARG A 83 7.71 19.79 -4.23
C ARG A 83 7.19 18.36 -4.07
N ASP A 84 7.17 17.57 -5.16
CA ASP A 84 6.75 16.16 -5.09
C ASP A 84 7.63 15.38 -4.11
N GLN A 85 8.95 15.61 -4.16
CA GLN A 85 9.88 14.98 -3.22
C GLN A 85 9.54 15.32 -1.77
N LYS A 86 9.34 16.62 -1.49
CA LYS A 86 8.97 17.09 -0.15
C LYS A 86 7.66 16.47 0.33
N ASP A 87 6.64 16.42 -0.51
CA ASP A 87 5.32 15.90 -0.14
C ASP A 87 5.41 14.38 0.16
N LYS A 88 6.17 13.62 -0.62
CA LYS A 88 6.45 12.19 -0.34
C LYS A 88 7.21 11.98 0.96
N ASP A 89 8.21 12.81 1.24
CA ASP A 89 8.99 12.72 2.48
C ASP A 89 8.13 13.06 3.70
N ASP A 90 7.22 14.03 3.58
CA ASP A 90 6.25 14.36 4.62
C ASP A 90 5.25 13.20 4.85
N ILE A 91 4.76 12.55 3.79
CA ILE A 91 3.92 11.33 3.89
C ILE A 91 4.67 10.21 4.62
N ASN A 92 5.89 9.92 4.19
CA ASN A 92 6.72 8.88 4.80
C ASN A 92 6.97 9.19 6.29
N ARG A 93 7.30 10.45 6.61
CA ARG A 93 7.49 10.90 7.99
C ARG A 93 6.20 10.77 8.79
N MET A 94 5.05 11.10 8.24
CA MET A 94 3.75 10.97 8.91
C MET A 94 3.46 9.53 9.33
N LEU A 95 3.59 8.61 8.38
CA LEU A 95 3.38 7.18 8.60
C LEU A 95 4.36 6.58 9.62
N ARG A 96 5.65 6.87 9.45
CA ARG A 96 6.71 6.37 10.34
C ARG A 96 6.59 6.94 11.74
N THR A 97 6.42 8.25 11.87
CA THR A 97 6.26 8.91 13.18
C THR A 97 5.00 8.42 13.89
N PHE A 98 3.90 8.22 13.15
CA PHE A 98 2.69 7.63 13.72
C PHE A 98 2.98 6.26 14.35
N LEU A 99 3.67 5.37 13.64
CA LEU A 99 3.90 4.00 14.09
C LEU A 99 5.00 3.89 15.15
N GLU A 100 6.07 4.66 15.04
CA GLU A 100 7.32 4.45 15.79
C GLU A 100 7.47 5.35 17.02
N TYR A 101 6.94 6.58 16.97
CA TYR A 101 7.06 7.55 18.05
C TYR A 101 5.82 7.49 18.95
N ASP A 102 6.01 7.63 20.27
CA ASP A 102 4.92 7.78 21.24
C ASP A 102 4.86 9.24 21.69
N GLY A 103 3.87 9.98 21.18
CA GLY A 103 3.69 11.38 21.53
C GLY A 103 3.17 12.27 20.40
N PRO A 104 2.92 13.56 20.70
CA PRO A 104 2.42 14.51 19.72
C PRO A 104 3.48 14.89 18.69
N TYR A 105 3.06 15.10 17.45
CA TYR A 105 3.89 15.62 16.37
C TYR A 105 3.05 16.44 15.38
N GLU A 106 3.70 17.23 14.53
CA GLU A 106 3.03 18.10 13.57
C GLU A 106 3.54 17.88 12.15
N ILE A 107 2.61 17.74 11.20
CA ILE A 107 2.88 17.67 9.76
C ILE A 107 1.77 18.44 9.04
N TRP A 108 2.15 19.27 8.07
CA TRP A 108 1.21 20.12 7.29
C TRP A 108 0.29 20.99 8.16
N GLY A 109 0.75 21.39 9.35
CA GLY A 109 -0.04 22.15 10.33
C GLY A 109 -1.08 21.31 11.09
N TRP A 110 -1.10 19.99 10.91
CA TRP A 110 -1.97 19.09 11.65
C TRP A 110 -1.29 18.57 12.90
N LYS A 111 -2.00 18.67 14.02
CA LYS A 111 -1.59 18.10 15.30
C LYS A 111 -1.97 16.62 15.32
N LEU A 112 -0.96 15.78 15.20
CA LEU A 112 -1.09 14.33 15.18
C LEU A 112 -0.48 13.73 16.45
N HIS A 113 -0.66 12.43 16.65
CA HIS A 113 -0.10 11.72 17.78
C HIS A 113 0.34 10.33 17.38
N GLY A 114 1.59 10.00 17.65
CA GLY A 114 2.15 8.69 17.37
C GLY A 114 1.77 7.68 18.45
N ILE A 115 1.76 6.41 18.09
CA ILE A 115 1.29 5.31 18.95
C ILE A 115 2.43 4.40 19.41
N GLY A 116 3.68 4.62 19.01
CA GLY A 116 4.89 4.00 19.55
C GLY A 116 4.91 2.46 19.61
N LEU A 117 4.61 1.79 18.50
CA LEU A 117 4.52 0.32 18.43
C LEU A 117 5.87 -0.37 18.73
N PRO A 118 5.85 -1.54 19.39
CA PRO A 118 7.06 -2.33 19.62
C PRO A 118 7.59 -2.92 18.31
N GLU A 119 8.90 -3.22 18.28
CA GLU A 119 9.61 -3.73 17.10
C GLU A 119 8.91 -4.93 16.44
N GLY A 120 8.42 -5.89 17.23
CA GLY A 120 7.73 -7.07 16.69
C GLY A 120 6.43 -6.74 15.93
N ALA A 121 5.71 -5.68 16.33
CA ALA A 121 4.52 -5.22 15.61
C ALA A 121 4.91 -4.44 14.35
N LEU A 122 5.94 -3.59 14.45
CA LEU A 122 6.49 -2.87 13.30
C LEU A 122 6.99 -3.84 12.21
N ASP A 123 7.65 -4.93 12.61
CA ASP A 123 8.16 -5.94 11.69
C ASP A 123 7.05 -6.64 10.89
N GLN A 124 5.93 -6.92 11.56
CA GLN A 124 4.74 -7.47 10.91
C GLN A 124 4.15 -6.49 9.90
N ILE A 125 3.94 -5.23 10.32
CA ILE A 125 3.30 -4.20 9.51
C ILE A 125 4.16 -3.82 8.30
N TYR A 126 5.47 -3.61 8.50
CA TYR A 126 6.39 -3.18 7.45
C TYR A 126 6.76 -4.30 6.47
N ARG A 127 6.69 -5.57 6.88
CA ARG A 127 7.30 -6.64 6.09
C ARG A 127 6.56 -7.97 6.10
N GLU A 128 6.36 -8.58 7.27
CA GLU A 128 5.95 -9.99 7.31
C GLU A 128 4.51 -10.21 6.81
N ASN A 129 3.61 -9.25 7.05
CA ASN A 129 2.23 -9.34 6.55
C ASN A 129 2.17 -9.33 5.03
N PHE A 130 2.91 -8.43 4.37
CA PHE A 130 2.98 -8.39 2.91
C PHE A 130 3.61 -9.67 2.36
N ARG A 131 4.72 -10.14 2.95
CA ARG A 131 5.39 -11.38 2.53
C ARG A 131 4.49 -12.61 2.64
N ARG A 132 3.63 -12.68 3.66
CA ARG A 132 2.66 -13.77 3.82
C ARG A 132 1.63 -13.79 2.68
N VAL A 133 1.29 -12.63 2.12
CA VAL A 133 0.31 -12.50 1.02
C VAL A 133 0.97 -12.65 -0.36
N ALA A 134 2.07 -11.93 -0.59
CA ALA A 134 2.72 -11.85 -1.91
C ALA A 134 3.78 -12.95 -2.14
N GLY A 135 4.27 -13.58 -1.08
CA GLY A 135 5.45 -14.44 -1.10
C GLY A 135 6.73 -13.69 -0.71
N LYS A 136 7.80 -14.45 -0.44
CA LYS A 136 9.11 -13.89 -0.05
C LYS A 136 9.92 -13.38 -1.24
N GLU A 137 9.73 -14.03 -2.39
CA GLU A 137 10.43 -13.72 -3.64
C GLU A 137 9.39 -13.41 -4.73
N PRO A 138 9.66 -12.42 -5.60
CA PRO A 138 8.82 -12.19 -6.76
C PRO A 138 8.86 -13.43 -7.66
N ARG A 139 7.71 -13.74 -8.28
CA ARG A 139 7.69 -14.79 -9.31
C ARG A 139 8.51 -14.32 -10.51
N PRO A 140 9.25 -15.20 -11.19
CA PRO A 140 9.95 -14.85 -12.42
C PRO A 140 8.93 -14.34 -13.44
N VAL A 141 9.31 -13.29 -14.16
CA VAL A 141 8.48 -12.73 -15.23
C VAL A 141 8.32 -13.76 -16.33
N ASN A 142 7.08 -14.02 -16.75
CA ASN A 142 6.82 -14.79 -17.95
C ASN A 142 7.15 -13.90 -19.16
N ARG A 143 8.40 -13.98 -19.64
CA ARG A 143 8.94 -13.12 -20.70
C ARG A 143 8.10 -13.18 -21.99
N PRO A 144 7.67 -14.35 -22.50
CA PRO A 144 6.77 -14.41 -23.66
C PRO A 144 5.46 -13.63 -23.47
N LEU A 145 4.78 -13.82 -22.33
CA LEU A 145 3.54 -13.10 -22.04
C LEU A 145 3.76 -11.59 -21.83
N ALA A 146 4.89 -11.21 -21.21
CA ALA A 146 5.26 -9.81 -21.04
C ALA A 146 5.48 -9.13 -22.41
N LEU A 147 6.22 -9.78 -23.31
CA LEU A 147 6.46 -9.29 -24.66
C LEU A 147 5.15 -9.17 -25.46
N GLU A 148 4.29 -10.19 -25.40
CA GLU A 148 2.96 -10.15 -26.02
C GLU A 148 2.13 -8.96 -25.50
N PHE A 149 2.14 -8.75 -24.18
CA PHE A 149 1.45 -7.62 -23.56
C PHE A 149 1.98 -6.27 -24.07
N VAL A 150 3.30 -6.08 -24.10
CA VAL A 150 3.94 -4.84 -24.54
C VAL A 150 3.64 -4.57 -26.03
N ARG A 151 3.76 -5.59 -26.90
CA ARG A 151 3.42 -5.46 -28.33
C ARG A 151 1.96 -5.05 -28.53
N ARG A 152 1.03 -5.69 -27.82
CA ARG A 152 -0.40 -5.30 -27.86
C ARG A 152 -0.64 -3.89 -27.35
N ARG A 153 0.14 -3.41 -26.37
CA ARG A 153 0.08 -2.02 -25.90
C ARG A 153 0.58 -1.05 -26.95
N LEU A 154 1.67 -1.36 -27.64
CA LEU A 154 2.18 -0.57 -28.77
C LEU A 154 1.16 -0.45 -29.90
N GLU A 155 0.52 -1.54 -30.30
CA GLU A 155 -0.53 -1.55 -31.33
C GLU A 155 -1.73 -0.66 -30.96
N GLN A 156 -2.00 -0.50 -29.66
CA GLN A 156 -3.11 0.30 -29.14
C GLN A 156 -2.64 1.64 -28.57
N ALA A 157 -1.39 2.03 -28.78
CA ALA A 157 -0.80 3.19 -28.11
C ALA A 157 -1.56 4.49 -28.45
N ASP A 158 -1.94 4.67 -29.72
CA ASP A 158 -2.74 5.83 -30.15
C ASP A 158 -4.13 5.83 -29.52
N ARG A 159 -4.76 4.65 -29.38
CA ARG A 159 -6.08 4.51 -28.76
C ARG A 159 -6.07 4.97 -27.30
N TYR A 160 -4.97 4.75 -26.57
CA TYR A 160 -4.84 5.16 -25.18
C TYR A 160 -4.16 6.52 -25.00
N GLY A 161 -3.86 7.22 -26.10
CA GLY A 161 -3.24 8.55 -26.05
C GLY A 161 -1.79 8.54 -25.54
N CYS A 162 -1.05 7.44 -25.73
CA CYS A 162 0.36 7.38 -25.35
C CYS A 162 1.17 8.45 -26.09
N THR A 163 2.01 9.15 -25.33
CA THR A 163 3.00 10.11 -25.82
C THR A 163 4.06 9.43 -26.69
N ALA A 164 4.84 10.23 -27.43
CA ALA A 164 5.96 9.71 -28.21
C ALA A 164 7.01 9.02 -27.32
N GLN A 165 7.27 9.57 -26.13
CA GLN A 165 8.21 8.98 -25.18
C GLN A 165 7.72 7.62 -24.68
N GLU A 166 6.47 7.52 -24.23
CA GLU A 166 5.93 6.24 -23.74
C GLU A 166 5.93 5.16 -24.83
N LYS A 167 5.70 5.53 -26.10
CA LYS A 167 5.81 4.59 -27.22
C LYS A 167 7.25 4.11 -27.41
N GLN A 168 8.21 5.02 -27.31
CA GLN A 168 9.62 4.69 -27.39
C GLN A 168 10.04 3.75 -26.24
N ASP A 169 9.66 4.07 -25.01
CA ASP A 169 9.96 3.23 -23.83
C ASP A 169 9.38 1.81 -24.00
N LEU A 170 8.15 1.70 -24.49
CA LEU A 170 7.53 0.40 -24.78
C LEU A 170 8.26 -0.38 -25.90
N GLN A 171 8.81 0.31 -26.91
CA GLN A 171 9.62 -0.32 -27.95
C GLN A 171 10.95 -0.84 -27.39
N GLU A 172 11.62 -0.06 -26.55
CA GLU A 172 12.87 -0.44 -25.89
C GLU A 172 12.65 -1.66 -24.98
N ILE A 173 11.59 -1.65 -24.15
CA ILE A 173 11.22 -2.79 -23.31
C ILE A 173 10.93 -4.04 -24.16
N ALA A 174 10.25 -3.91 -25.30
CA ALA A 174 10.00 -5.05 -26.18
C ALA A 174 11.30 -5.65 -26.74
N ALA A 175 12.25 -4.81 -27.16
CA ALA A 175 13.55 -5.26 -27.65
C ALA A 175 14.36 -5.98 -26.55
N GLU A 176 14.40 -5.42 -25.33
CA GLU A 176 15.06 -6.07 -24.18
C GLU A 176 14.45 -7.44 -23.87
N LEU A 177 13.12 -7.55 -23.87
CA LEU A 177 12.43 -8.81 -23.63
C LEU A 177 12.70 -9.86 -24.72
N GLU A 178 12.89 -9.42 -25.98
CA GLU A 178 13.26 -10.29 -27.11
C GLU A 178 14.71 -10.79 -26.98
N GLU A 179 15.66 -9.91 -26.66
CA GLU A 179 17.05 -10.29 -26.44
C GLU A 179 17.19 -11.31 -25.31
N MET A 180 16.46 -11.08 -24.20
CA MET A 180 16.43 -11.99 -23.05
C MET A 180 15.74 -13.34 -23.34
N GLN A 181 15.03 -13.51 -24.45
CA GLN A 181 14.51 -14.83 -24.87
C GLN A 181 15.55 -15.64 -25.64
N ASN A 182 16.53 -14.97 -26.24
CA ASN A 182 17.54 -15.58 -27.10
C ASN A 182 18.86 -15.89 -26.37
N ALA A 183 18.98 -15.49 -25.09
CA ALA A 183 20.11 -15.74 -24.20
C ALA A 183 19.79 -16.83 -23.17
#